data_AF-A0A2T6ZF25-F1
#
_entry.id   AF-A0A2T6ZF25-F1
#
_cell.length_a   1.000
_cell.length_b   1.000
_cell.length_c   1.000
_cell.angle_alpha   90.00
_cell.angle_beta   90.00
_cell.angle_gamma   90.00
#
_symmetry.space_group_name_H-M   'P 1'
#
loop_
_entity.id
_entity.type
_entity.pdbx_description
1 polymer ?
#
loop_
_entity_poly.entity_id
_entity_poly.type
_entity_poly.pdbx_seq_one_letter_code
_entity_poly.pdbx_strand_id
1 'polypeptide(L)'
;MADTVPAGELATSPIKERQNSLENALAHRPDRGELEERNILHTRAEISERQQELAKAMAQRPERDDLVQRNILPHNANVAPALVAHQRELEKNMLERDLKEKLSHRPEPQEVIQKGILKPDEDPTNPRE
;
A
#
# COMPACT_ATOMS: atom_id res chain seq x y z
N MET A 1 -11.73 2.01 80.07
CA MET A 1 -10.86 2.37 78.94
C MET A 1 -11.71 2.18 77.70
N ALA A 2 -12.01 3.28 77.00
CA ALA A 2 -12.86 3.28 75.82
C ALA A 2 -12.08 2.70 74.65
N ASP A 3 -12.55 1.59 74.10
CA ASP A 3 -12.05 1.05 72.84
C ASP A 3 -12.94 1.60 71.73
N THR A 4 -12.48 2.70 71.12
CA THR A 4 -13.08 3.30 69.93
C THR A 4 -12.55 2.53 68.72
N VAL A 5 -13.26 1.48 68.32
CA VAL A 5 -13.02 0.80 67.03
C VAL A 5 -13.62 1.68 65.93
N PRO A 6 -12.86 1.99 64.86
CA PRO A 6 -13.18 3.04 63.92
C PRO A 6 -14.32 2.64 62.98
N ALA A 7 -15.10 3.64 62.59
CA ALA A 7 -16.17 3.56 61.60
C ALA A 7 -15.68 2.93 60.29
N GLY A 8 -15.94 1.65 60.11
CA GLY A 8 -15.53 0.89 58.94
C GLY A 8 -16.50 -0.23 58.66
N GLU A 9 -17.73 0.10 58.25
CA GLU A 9 -18.62 -0.84 57.56
C GLU A 9 -19.73 -0.03 56.88
N LEU A 10 -19.34 0.82 55.92
CA LEU A 10 -20.28 1.30 54.92
C LEU A 10 -20.72 0.07 54.14
N ALA A 11 -21.86 -0.53 54.54
CA ALA A 11 -22.53 -1.60 53.84
C ALA A 11 -22.53 -1.30 52.33
N THR A 12 -21.67 -1.99 51.59
CA THR A 12 -21.71 -1.98 50.13
C THR A 12 -22.84 -2.92 49.76
N SER A 13 -24.07 -2.42 49.88
CA SER A 13 -25.22 -3.14 49.35
C SER A 13 -24.92 -3.49 47.88
N PRO A 14 -25.26 -4.69 47.39
CA PRO A 14 -24.96 -5.10 46.01
C PRO A 14 -25.42 -4.08 44.95
N ILE A 15 -26.45 -3.31 45.27
CA ILE A 15 -26.97 -2.20 44.46
C ILE A 15 -25.96 -1.03 44.37
N LYS A 16 -25.31 -0.66 45.48
CA LYS A 16 -24.34 0.44 45.54
C LYS A 16 -23.03 0.08 44.83
N GLU A 17 -22.59 -1.18 44.91
CA GLU A 17 -21.44 -1.67 44.14
C GLU A 17 -21.69 -1.62 42.63
N ARG A 18 -22.90 -2.04 42.22
CA ARG A 18 -23.32 -1.94 40.82
C ARG A 18 -23.41 -0.50 40.33
N GLN A 19 -23.86 0.43 41.18
CA GLN A 19 -23.86 1.86 40.87
C GLN A 19 -22.45 2.40 40.65
N ASN A 20 -21.52 2.10 41.56
CA ASN A 20 -20.11 2.53 41.44
C ASN A 20 -19.44 1.94 40.18
N SER A 21 -19.72 0.68 39.85
CA SER A 21 -19.21 0.03 38.64
C SER A 21 -19.74 0.70 37.36
N LEU A 22 -21.04 1.02 37.32
CA LEU A 22 -21.66 1.71 36.19
C LEU A 22 -21.10 3.12 36.03
N GLU A 23 -20.92 3.87 37.11
CA GLU A 23 -20.34 5.21 37.10
C GLU A 23 -18.92 5.19 36.51
N ASN A 24 -18.08 4.24 36.95
CA ASN A 24 -16.74 4.07 36.38
C ASN A 24 -16.77 3.71 34.89
N ALA A 25 -17.69 2.83 34.46
CA ALA A 25 -17.83 2.45 33.05
C ALA A 25 -18.33 3.61 32.18
N LEU A 26 -19.23 4.46 32.70
CA LEU A 26 -19.73 5.63 31.99
C LEU A 26 -18.70 6.76 31.92
N ALA A 27 -17.81 6.89 32.92
CA ALA A 27 -16.73 7.87 32.93
C ALA A 27 -15.66 7.58 31.85
N HIS A 28 -15.45 6.30 31.52
CA HIS A 28 -14.49 5.86 30.50
C HIS A 28 -15.15 5.42 29.20
N ARG A 29 -16.43 5.75 29.00
CA ARG A 29 -17.13 5.33 27.78
C ARG A 29 -16.57 6.10 26.58
N PRO A 30 -16.28 5.43 25.46
CA PRO A 30 -15.92 6.10 24.22
C PRO A 30 -17.05 6.99 23.72
N ASP A 31 -16.69 8.10 23.07
CA ASP A 31 -17.67 8.94 22.39
C ASP A 31 -18.19 8.25 21.13
N ARG A 32 -19.38 8.68 20.67
CA ARG A 32 -20.01 8.11 19.49
C ARG A 32 -19.09 8.18 18.26
N GLY A 33 -18.42 9.30 18.06
CA GLY A 33 -17.47 9.48 16.96
C GLY A 33 -16.31 8.48 17.03
N GLU A 34 -15.75 8.22 18.21
CA GLU A 34 -14.68 7.23 18.38
C GLU A 34 -15.14 5.80 18.05
N LEU A 35 -16.41 5.49 18.35
CA LEU A 35 -16.99 4.19 18.01
C LEU A 35 -17.26 4.06 16.50
N GLU A 36 -17.63 5.15 15.82
CA GLU A 36 -17.76 5.20 14.36
C GLU A 36 -16.36 5.04 13.70
N GLU A 37 -15.34 5.75 14.18
CA GLU A 37 -13.94 5.65 13.71
C GLU A 37 -13.35 4.25 13.91
N ARG A 38 -13.64 3.60 15.06
CA ARG A 38 -13.25 2.21 15.31
C ARG A 38 -14.09 1.19 14.55
N ASN A 39 -14.96 1.64 13.65
CA ASN A 39 -15.84 0.82 12.84
C ASN A 39 -16.85 -0.02 13.64
N ILE A 40 -17.15 0.36 14.87
CA ILE A 40 -18.06 -0.35 15.77
C ILE A 40 -19.52 0.08 15.54
N LEU A 41 -19.75 1.38 15.37
CA LEU A 41 -21.07 1.93 15.06
C LEU A 41 -21.18 2.27 13.58
N HIS A 42 -22.07 1.57 12.89
CA HIS A 42 -22.43 1.83 11.49
C HIS A 42 -23.90 1.52 11.27
N THR A 43 -24.53 2.26 10.37
CA THR A 43 -25.90 1.98 9.94
C THR A 43 -25.95 0.79 9.00
N ARG A 44 -27.10 0.12 8.96
CA ARG A 44 -27.33 -0.99 8.02
C ARG A 44 -27.23 -0.54 6.56
N ALA A 45 -27.60 0.71 6.26
CA ALA A 45 -27.49 1.30 4.94
C ALA A 45 -26.02 1.43 4.50
N GLU A 46 -25.15 2.04 5.32
CA GLU A 46 -23.72 2.19 5.00
C GLU A 46 -23.01 0.84 4.82
N ILE A 47 -23.38 -0.17 5.62
CA ILE A 47 -22.85 -1.53 5.46
C ILE A 47 -23.29 -2.12 4.11
N SER A 48 -24.57 -1.94 3.74
CA SER A 48 -25.09 -2.42 2.47
C SER A 48 -24.44 -1.73 1.26
N GLU A 49 -24.23 -0.42 1.34
CA GLU A 49 -23.55 0.35 0.28
C GLU A 49 -22.11 -0.13 0.07
N ARG A 50 -21.34 -0.27 1.14
CA ARG A 50 -19.97 -0.82 1.05
C ARG A 50 -19.94 -2.25 0.47
N GLN A 51 -20.93 -3.07 0.80
CA GLN A 51 -21.06 -4.41 0.21
C GLN A 51 -21.33 -4.35 -1.30
N GLN A 52 -22.20 -3.42 -1.74
CA GLN A 52 -22.48 -3.22 -3.16
C GLN A 52 -21.28 -2.69 -3.94
N GLU A 53 -20.54 -1.72 -3.37
CA GLU A 53 -19.31 -1.20 -3.96
C GLU A 53 -18.24 -2.28 -4.09
N LEU A 54 -18.05 -3.09 -3.05
CA LEU A 54 -17.13 -4.22 -3.09
C LEU A 54 -17.54 -5.23 -4.16
N ALA A 55 -18.83 -5.58 -4.25
CA ALA A 55 -19.34 -6.49 -5.26
C ALA A 55 -19.10 -5.95 -6.68
N LYS A 56 -19.31 -4.64 -6.90
CA LYS A 56 -19.01 -3.98 -8.18
C LYS A 56 -17.51 -4.02 -8.50
N ALA A 57 -16.64 -3.74 -7.53
CA ALA A 57 -15.20 -3.78 -7.71
C ALA A 57 -14.70 -5.21 -8.01
N MET A 58 -15.29 -6.22 -7.35
CA MET A 58 -14.99 -7.63 -7.62
C MET A 58 -15.42 -8.05 -9.03
N ALA A 59 -16.56 -7.57 -9.52
CA ALA A 59 -17.03 -7.85 -10.87
C ALA A 59 -16.16 -7.17 -11.95
N GLN A 60 -15.53 -6.05 -11.65
CA GLN A 60 -14.64 -5.31 -12.55
C GLN A 60 -13.16 -5.63 -12.33
N ARG A 61 -12.85 -6.68 -11.58
CA ARG A 61 -11.47 -7.05 -11.25
C ARG A 61 -10.70 -7.40 -12.53
N PRO A 62 -9.61 -6.68 -12.86
CA PRO A 62 -8.77 -7.00 -14.02
C PRO A 62 -8.08 -8.35 -13.87
N GLU A 63 -7.81 -9.00 -15.01
CA GLU A 63 -7.00 -10.21 -15.05
C GLU A 63 -5.53 -9.89 -14.78
N ARG A 64 -4.76 -10.92 -14.38
CA ARG A 64 -3.33 -10.75 -14.14
C ARG A 64 -2.61 -10.19 -15.37
N ASP A 65 -2.96 -10.69 -16.55
CA ASP A 65 -2.28 -10.33 -17.79
C ASP A 65 -2.55 -8.86 -18.17
N ASP A 66 -3.74 -8.33 -17.89
CA ASP A 66 -4.04 -6.90 -18.06
C ASP A 66 -3.13 -6.02 -17.19
N LEU A 67 -2.87 -6.46 -15.95
CA LEU A 67 -1.98 -5.75 -15.03
C LEU A 67 -0.51 -5.83 -15.46
N VAL A 68 -0.11 -6.93 -16.09
CA VAL A 68 1.23 -7.10 -16.68
C VAL A 68 1.39 -6.18 -17.89
N GLN A 69 0.41 -6.15 -18.79
CA GLN A 69 0.41 -5.26 -19.96
C GLN A 69 0.47 -3.78 -19.58
N ARG A 70 -0.21 -3.40 -18.48
CA ARG A 70 -0.15 -2.04 -17.92
C ARG A 70 1.11 -1.77 -17.10
N ASN A 71 2.07 -2.71 -17.07
CA ASN A 71 3.32 -2.63 -16.32
C ASN A 71 3.15 -2.40 -14.80
N ILE A 72 2.02 -2.86 -14.25
CA ILE A 72 1.73 -2.83 -12.80
C ILE A 72 2.38 -4.05 -12.15
N LEU A 73 2.12 -5.24 -12.69
CA LEU A 73 2.73 -6.49 -12.25
C LEU A 73 3.91 -6.87 -13.15
N PRO A 74 4.93 -7.56 -12.60
CA PRO A 74 6.00 -8.08 -13.44
C PRO A 74 5.48 -9.22 -14.32
N HIS A 75 6.00 -9.27 -15.55
CA HIS A 75 5.71 -10.33 -16.52
C HIS A 75 6.02 -11.73 -15.94
N ASN A 76 7.06 -11.82 -15.11
CA ASN A 76 7.61 -13.06 -14.58
C ASN A 76 6.88 -13.45 -13.28
N ALA A 77 5.88 -14.34 -13.36
CA ALA A 77 5.17 -14.88 -12.19
C ALA A 77 5.96 -15.97 -11.42
N ASN A 78 7.13 -16.37 -11.90
CA ASN A 78 7.87 -17.50 -11.34
C ASN A 78 8.71 -17.15 -10.09
N VAL A 79 8.62 -15.91 -9.60
CA VAL A 79 9.40 -15.41 -8.47
C VAL A 79 8.48 -15.14 -7.29
N ALA A 80 8.93 -15.50 -6.09
CA ALA A 80 8.18 -15.24 -4.87
C ALA A 80 7.92 -13.72 -4.69
N PRO A 81 6.74 -13.29 -4.19
CA PRO A 81 6.39 -11.87 -4.11
C PRO A 81 7.41 -11.01 -3.35
N ALA A 82 8.03 -11.57 -2.31
CA ALA A 82 9.05 -10.87 -1.51
C ALA A 82 10.36 -10.58 -2.29
N LEU A 83 10.67 -11.36 -3.34
CA LEU A 83 11.91 -11.24 -4.11
C LEU A 83 11.76 -10.41 -5.38
N VAL A 84 10.53 -10.08 -5.79
CA VAL A 84 10.25 -9.33 -7.03
C VAL A 84 10.99 -8.00 -7.08
N ALA A 85 11.06 -7.28 -5.95
CA ALA A 85 11.75 -6.00 -5.88
C ALA A 85 13.25 -6.14 -6.15
N HIS A 86 13.91 -7.09 -5.47
CA HIS A 86 15.34 -7.37 -5.66
C HIS A 86 15.65 -7.88 -7.07
N GLN A 87 14.78 -8.72 -7.63
CA GLN A 87 14.92 -9.20 -9.00
C GLN A 87 14.91 -8.03 -10.01
N ARG A 88 13.94 -7.11 -9.88
CA ARG A 88 13.85 -5.92 -10.76
C ARG A 88 15.06 -5.01 -10.62
N GLU A 89 15.55 -4.82 -9.40
CA GLU A 89 16.74 -4.02 -9.14
C GLU A 89 17.98 -4.64 -9.79
N LEU A 90 18.15 -5.96 -9.67
CA LEU A 90 19.23 -6.68 -10.32
C LEU A 90 19.14 -6.60 -11.86
N GLU A 91 17.96 -6.84 -12.42
CA GLU A 91 17.71 -6.74 -13.86
C GLU A 91 18.06 -5.34 -14.40
N LYS A 92 17.68 -4.29 -13.68
CA LYS A 92 18.04 -2.91 -14.02
C LYS A 92 19.55 -2.70 -14.00
N ASN A 93 20.23 -3.13 -12.94
CA ASN A 93 21.69 -2.96 -12.81
C ASN A 93 22.46 -3.73 -13.88
N MET A 94 22.00 -4.95 -14.22
CA MET A 94 22.57 -5.73 -15.33
C MET A 94 22.39 -5.00 -16.65
N LEU A 95 21.17 -4.53 -16.94
CA LEU A 95 20.89 -3.77 -18.16
C LEU A 95 21.72 -2.50 -18.25
N GLU A 96 21.87 -1.77 -17.14
CA GLU A 96 22.67 -0.55 -17.08
C GLU A 96 24.15 -0.83 -17.39
N ARG A 97 24.72 -1.88 -16.78
CA ARG A 97 26.10 -2.29 -17.05
C ARG A 97 26.29 -2.66 -18.51
N ASP A 98 25.41 -3.49 -19.05
CA ASP A 98 25.51 -3.97 -20.43
C ASP A 98 25.31 -2.83 -21.43
N LEU A 99 24.41 -1.88 -21.14
CA LEU A 99 24.22 -0.67 -21.95
C LEU A 99 25.45 0.22 -21.92
N LYS A 100 26.07 0.40 -20.74
CA LYS A 100 27.29 1.20 -20.57
C LYS A 100 28.45 0.66 -21.40
N GLU A 101 28.63 -0.66 -21.42
CA GLU A 101 29.66 -1.31 -22.26
C GLU A 101 29.39 -1.13 -23.76
N LYS A 102 28.13 -1.25 -24.19
CA LYS A 102 27.77 -1.03 -25.60
C LYS A 102 27.96 0.42 -26.02
N LEU A 103 27.67 1.36 -25.13
CA LEU A 103 27.86 2.79 -25.38
C LEU A 103 29.34 3.18 -25.38
N SER A 104 30.21 2.53 -24.59
CA SER A 104 31.65 2.82 -24.61
C SER A 104 32.33 2.42 -25.92
N HIS A 105 31.79 1.40 -26.59
CA HIS A 105 32.25 0.95 -27.90
C HIS A 105 31.42 1.53 -29.06
N ARG A 106 30.74 2.66 -28.82
CA ARG A 106 29.94 3.32 -29.85
C ARG A 106 30.87 3.75 -31.00
N PRO A 107 30.61 3.32 -32.25
CA PRO A 107 31.44 3.68 -33.39
C PRO A 107 31.29 5.17 -33.72
N GLU A 108 32.40 5.77 -34.18
CA GLU A 108 32.41 7.16 -34.63
C GLU A 108 31.58 7.34 -35.91
N PRO A 109 30.99 8.52 -36.16
CA PRO A 109 30.16 8.78 -37.33
C PRO A 109 30.85 8.45 -38.66
N GLN A 110 32.17 8.67 -38.73
CA GLN A 110 32.98 8.38 -39.91
C GLN A 110 33.02 6.89 -40.26
N GLU A 111 33.07 6.01 -39.25
CA GLU A 111 33.03 4.56 -39.45
C GLU A 111 31.65 4.11 -39.96
N VAL A 112 30.60 4.77 -39.51
CA VAL A 112 29.21 4.50 -39.93
C VAL A 112 28.99 4.95 -41.38
N ILE A 113 29.60 6.07 -41.80
CA ILE A 113 29.60 6.55 -43.20
C ILE A 113 30.36 5.58 -44.11
N GLN A 114 31.53 5.11 -43.68
CA GLN A 114 32.32 4.12 -44.44
C GLN A 114 31.57 2.79 -44.65
N LYS A 115 30.76 2.38 -43.66
CA LYS A 115 29.89 1.20 -43.75
C LYS A 115 28.65 1.43 -44.64
N GLY A 116 28.46 2.64 -45.18
CA GLY A 116 27.35 2.99 -46.07
C GLY A 116 26.00 3.15 -45.36
N ILE A 117 25.99 3.26 -44.02
CA ILE A 117 24.77 3.38 -43.23
C ILE A 117 24.31 4.84 -43.14
N LEU A 118 25.26 5.78 -43.00
CA LEU A 118 25.01 7.22 -42.92
C LEU A 118 25.58 7.93 -44.16
N LYS A 119 24.87 8.93 -44.70
CA LYS A 119 25.40 9.78 -45.78
C LYS A 119 26.32 10.85 -45.20
N PRO A 120 27.35 11.31 -45.94
CA PRO A 120 28.31 12.29 -45.43
C PRO A 120 27.70 13.66 -45.08
N ASP A 121 26.60 14.05 -45.72
CA ASP A 121 25.91 15.33 -45.49
C ASP A 121 24.70 15.23 -44.53
N GLU A 122 24.46 14.05 -43.94
CA GLU A 122 23.30 13.77 -43.11
C GLU A 122 23.68 13.82 -41.62
N ASP A 123 23.09 14.75 -40.87
CA ASP A 123 23.20 14.80 -39.41
C ASP A 123 21.99 14.12 -38.76
N PRO A 124 22.15 12.91 -38.18
CA PRO A 124 21.05 12.16 -37.58
C PRO A 124 20.54 12.79 -36.27
N THR A 125 21.25 13.77 -35.71
CA THR A 125 20.87 14.47 -34.47
C THR A 125 19.95 15.66 -34.72
N ASN A 126 19.85 16.10 -35.97
CA ASN A 126 18.97 17.20 -36.37
C ASN A 126 18.32 16.88 -37.72
N PRO A 127 17.24 16.07 -37.71
CA PRO A 127 16.56 15.68 -38.95
C PRO A 127 16.02 16.96 -39.62
N ARG A 128 16.45 17.21 -40.86
CA ARG A 128 15.85 18.25 -41.70
C ARG A 128 14.42 17.80 -42.02
N GLU A 129 13.43 18.60 -41.59
CA GLU A 129 12.04 18.51 -42.09
C GLU A 129 11.99 18.59 -43.62
#